data_AF-A0A368L072-F1
#
_entry.id   AF-A0A368L072-F1
#
_cell.length_a   1.000
_cell.length_b   1.000
_cell.length_c   1.000
_cell.angle_alpha   90.00
_cell.angle_beta   90.00
_cell.angle_gamma   90.00
#
_symmetry.space_group_name_H-M   'P 1'
#
loop_
_entity.id
_entity.type
_entity.pdbx_description
1 polymer ?
#
loop_
_entity_poly.entity_id
_entity_poly.type
_entity_poly.pdbx_seq_one_letter_code
_entity_poly.pdbx_strand_id
1 'polypeptide(L)'
;MKAPESVMGLSSAVLPLFAALSLGVGLILSWTGVPAALTWSAGIALCAVLLAAWGRSINNHPPVVIQEALPVDGMRQLPNYAPAVVAGQVQCQELERQLAQLTRLLSHATTELSGSFTGLEQASSGQQNILQEMIRELLVAVESDGQAQQSQGIQRYAQATSQVVSEFTNTIKGLHNTTSQMQMEFANMLVHVKEVSKLLNDVNGIAKQTNLLALNAAIEAARAGEAGRGFAVVSDEVRNLSGRTTEFSARIGEKMGAITEALATMEASVKKGVEIDLVSIENSESNVNGMWLEVEQLNARVAAESQRVSDISHRIETHVHTGVVSLQFEDIAQQLIQQITERTQALAHLLSGLEKNPSRMGLAELMDDFNRRIKQIAGARILQKSVETGSVDLF
;
A
#
# COMPACT_ATOMS: atom_id res chain seq x y z
N MET A 1 32.99 -68.36 20.92
CA MET A 1 32.76 -67.30 19.93
C MET A 1 31.28 -66.91 19.99
N LYS A 2 30.94 -65.77 20.58
CA LYS A 2 29.62 -65.14 20.53
C LYS A 2 29.71 -64.01 19.51
N ALA A 3 28.83 -63.98 18.52
CA ALA A 3 28.74 -62.88 17.56
C ALA A 3 28.22 -61.60 18.26
N PRO A 4 28.61 -60.39 17.81
CA PRO A 4 28.20 -59.14 18.45
C PRO A 4 26.74 -58.79 18.18
N GLU A 5 25.99 -58.45 19.23
CA GLU A 5 24.55 -58.09 19.22
C GLU A 5 24.21 -56.84 18.40
N SER A 6 25.19 -56.03 17.99
CA SER A 6 24.98 -54.77 17.25
C SER A 6 24.58 -54.96 15.78
N VAL A 7 24.87 -56.10 15.16
CA VAL A 7 24.47 -56.39 13.77
C VAL A 7 23.03 -56.91 13.70
N MET A 8 22.52 -57.53 14.78
CA MET A 8 21.15 -58.03 14.85
C MET A 8 20.10 -56.90 14.88
N GLY A 9 20.39 -55.79 15.55
CA GLY A 9 19.45 -54.67 15.70
C GLY A 9 19.07 -54.00 14.37
N LEU A 10 20.07 -53.70 13.52
CA LEU A 10 19.84 -53.13 12.17
C LEU A 10 19.16 -54.12 11.21
N SER A 11 19.37 -55.43 11.37
CA SER A 11 18.71 -56.43 10.52
C SER A 11 17.19 -56.54 10.77
N SER A 12 16.74 -56.27 12.01
CA SER A 12 15.33 -56.43 12.41
C SER A 12 14.40 -55.32 11.87
N ALA A 13 14.93 -54.12 11.63
CA ALA A 13 14.17 -52.97 11.14
C ALA A 13 14.11 -52.87 9.60
N VAL A 14 15.04 -53.51 8.90
CA VAL A 14 15.20 -53.38 7.44
C VAL A 14 14.28 -54.33 6.66
N LEU A 15 14.02 -55.54 7.21
CA LEU A 15 13.08 -56.50 6.64
C LEU A 15 11.64 -55.96 6.45
N PRO A 16 11.01 -55.30 7.46
CA PRO A 16 9.66 -54.76 7.30
C PRO A 16 9.60 -53.59 6.30
N LEU A 17 10.68 -52.83 6.14
CA LEU A 17 10.75 -51.70 5.21
C LEU A 17 10.79 -52.16 3.74
N PHE A 18 11.52 -53.24 3.45
CA PHE A 18 11.51 -53.87 2.12
C PHE A 18 10.18 -54.58 1.82
N ALA A 19 9.56 -55.22 2.82
CA ALA A 19 8.23 -55.80 2.67
C ALA A 19 7.18 -54.72 2.34
N ALA A 20 7.22 -53.57 3.02
CA ALA A 20 6.33 -52.43 2.73
C ALA A 20 6.54 -51.85 1.32
N LEU A 21 7.78 -51.77 0.85
CA LEU A 21 8.10 -51.29 -0.50
C LEU A 21 7.59 -52.25 -1.59
N SER A 22 7.66 -53.56 -1.36
CA SER A 22 7.10 -54.56 -2.30
C SER A 22 5.57 -54.52 -2.36
N LEU A 23 4.90 -54.30 -1.23
CA LEU A 23 3.45 -54.11 -1.15
C LEU A 23 3.02 -52.82 -1.86
N GLY A 24 3.78 -51.73 -1.70
CA GLY A 24 3.52 -50.46 -2.37
C GLY A 24 3.63 -50.56 -3.90
N VAL A 25 4.68 -51.21 -4.41
CA VAL A 25 4.88 -51.42 -5.85
C VAL A 25 3.79 -52.34 -6.44
N GLY A 26 3.39 -53.39 -5.70
CA GLY A 26 2.28 -54.26 -6.10
C GLY A 26 0.93 -53.53 -6.18
N LEU A 27 0.64 -52.64 -5.22
CA LEU A 27 -0.56 -51.81 -5.20
C LEU A 27 -0.59 -50.80 -6.37
N ILE A 28 0.52 -50.11 -6.63
CA ILE A 28 0.62 -49.13 -7.71
C ILE A 28 0.46 -49.79 -9.09
N LEU A 29 1.05 -50.98 -9.29
CA LEU A 29 0.95 -51.72 -10.55
C LEU A 29 -0.40 -52.44 -10.74
N SER A 30 -1.18 -52.65 -9.67
CA SER A 30 -2.54 -53.20 -9.79
C SER A 30 -3.56 -52.22 -10.40
N TRP A 31 -3.25 -50.92 -10.36
CA TRP A 31 -4.07 -49.86 -10.96
C TRP A 31 -3.87 -49.68 -12.47
N THR A 32 -2.85 -50.32 -13.08
CA THR A 32 -2.52 -50.15 -14.50
C THR A 32 -3.08 -51.26 -15.41
N GLY A 33 -3.96 -52.13 -14.89
CA GLY A 33 -4.68 -53.14 -15.68
C GLY A 33 -3.85 -54.36 -16.11
N VAL A 34 -2.64 -54.52 -15.57
CA VAL A 34 -1.76 -55.68 -15.83
C VAL A 34 -2.20 -56.89 -14.99
N PRO A 35 -2.21 -58.13 -15.53
CA PRO A 35 -2.62 -59.32 -14.78
C PRO A 35 -1.85 -59.50 -13.47
N ALA A 36 -2.57 -59.72 -12.37
CA ALA A 36 -2.01 -59.77 -11.01
C ALA A 36 -0.85 -60.77 -10.86
N ALA A 37 -0.83 -61.86 -11.64
CA ALA A 37 0.27 -62.83 -11.58
C ALA A 37 1.63 -62.23 -12.01
N LEU A 38 1.63 -61.29 -12.97
CA LEU A 38 2.85 -60.63 -13.45
C LEU A 38 3.33 -59.53 -12.49
N THR A 39 2.40 -58.76 -11.90
CA THR A 39 2.75 -57.63 -11.02
C THR A 39 3.36 -58.10 -9.70
N TRP A 40 2.84 -59.19 -9.12
CA TRP A 40 3.39 -59.76 -7.90
C TRP A 40 4.74 -60.45 -8.13
N SER A 41 4.94 -61.08 -9.29
CA SER A 41 6.24 -61.67 -9.66
C SER A 41 7.35 -60.61 -9.81
N ALA A 42 7.01 -59.43 -10.35
CA ALA A 42 7.94 -58.31 -10.49
C ALA A 42 8.29 -57.69 -9.13
N GLY A 43 7.31 -57.56 -8.22
CA GLY A 43 7.55 -57.08 -6.85
C GLY A 43 8.46 -58.01 -6.04
N ILE A 44 8.25 -59.33 -6.15
CA ILE A 44 9.09 -60.33 -5.49
C ILE A 44 10.51 -60.34 -6.07
N ALA A 45 10.66 -60.24 -7.40
CA ALA A 45 11.97 -60.16 -8.04
C ALA A 45 12.74 -58.89 -7.63
N LEU A 46 12.07 -57.74 -7.54
CA LEU A 46 12.65 -56.49 -7.05
C LEU A 46 13.13 -56.64 -5.59
N CYS A 47 12.31 -57.26 -4.73
CA CYS A 47 12.69 -57.53 -3.35
C CYS A 47 13.90 -58.47 -3.24
N ALA A 48 13.95 -59.52 -4.06
CA ALA A 48 15.08 -60.43 -4.10
C ALA A 48 16.38 -59.75 -4.58
N VAL A 49 16.28 -58.86 -5.58
CA VAL A 49 17.43 -58.06 -6.06
C VAL A 49 17.89 -57.07 -4.99
N LEU A 50 16.97 -56.39 -4.31
CA LEU A 50 17.30 -55.46 -3.23
C LEU A 50 17.89 -56.18 -2.02
N LEU A 51 17.40 -57.36 -1.66
CA LEU A 51 17.98 -58.20 -0.60
C LEU A 51 19.36 -58.74 -0.99
N ALA A 52 19.56 -59.12 -2.25
CA ALA A 52 20.87 -59.54 -2.75
C ALA A 52 21.87 -58.36 -2.81
N ALA A 53 21.41 -57.17 -3.17
CA ALA A 53 22.21 -55.95 -3.16
C ALA A 53 22.57 -55.52 -1.73
N TRP A 54 21.62 -55.63 -0.79
CA TRP A 54 21.85 -55.36 0.64
C TRP A 54 22.79 -56.39 1.28
N GLY A 55 22.60 -57.68 0.96
CA GLY A 55 23.52 -58.75 1.39
C GLY A 55 24.94 -58.57 0.85
N ARG A 56 25.09 -58.09 -0.39
CA ARG A 56 26.39 -57.67 -0.94
C ARG A 56 26.93 -56.40 -0.27
N SER A 57 26.08 -55.43 0.07
CA SER A 57 26.50 -54.19 0.74
C SER A 57 26.98 -54.45 2.17
N ILE A 58 26.37 -55.39 2.89
CA ILE A 58 26.81 -55.79 4.23
C ILE A 58 28.11 -56.59 4.16
N ASN A 59 28.29 -57.44 3.15
CA ASN A 59 29.55 -58.16 2.91
C ASN A 59 30.67 -57.28 2.33
N ASN A 60 30.36 -56.10 1.79
CA ASN A 60 31.34 -55.17 1.20
C ASN A 60 31.86 -54.11 2.18
N HIS A 61 31.39 -54.09 3.42
CA HIS A 61 32.18 -53.50 4.48
C HIS A 61 33.12 -54.61 4.97
N PRO A 62 34.44 -54.56 4.67
CA PRO A 62 35.35 -55.38 5.44
C PRO A 62 35.08 -55.04 6.92
N PRO A 63 35.09 -56.01 7.84
CA PRO A 63 35.12 -55.65 9.25
C PRO A 63 36.26 -54.64 9.38
N VAL A 64 36.01 -53.52 10.06
CA VAL A 64 37.10 -52.73 10.60
C VAL A 64 37.78 -53.68 11.57
N VAL A 65 38.77 -54.41 11.03
CA VAL A 65 39.75 -55.08 11.83
C VAL A 65 40.40 -53.92 12.56
N ILE A 66 40.10 -53.78 13.86
CA ILE A 66 41.06 -53.17 14.75
C ILE A 66 42.25 -54.12 14.63
N GLN A 67 43.15 -53.78 13.71
CA GLN A 67 44.35 -54.52 13.47
C GLN A 67 45.01 -54.62 14.83
N GLU A 68 45.19 -55.86 15.30
CA GLU A 68 45.96 -56.15 16.50
C GLU A 68 47.19 -55.26 16.51
N ALA A 69 47.47 -54.70 17.69
CA ALA A 69 48.59 -53.80 17.95
C ALA A 69 49.77 -54.14 17.03
N LEU A 70 50.22 -53.15 16.26
CA LEU A 70 51.38 -53.24 15.38
C LEU A 70 52.46 -54.14 16.03
N PRO A 71 52.91 -55.22 15.37
CA PRO A 71 53.93 -56.08 15.94
C PRO A 71 55.16 -55.24 16.25
N VAL A 72 55.57 -55.29 17.53
CA VAL A 72 56.64 -54.50 18.15
C VAL A 72 58.02 -54.93 17.61
N ASP A 73 58.14 -55.51 16.42
CA ASP A 73 59.42 -55.89 15.81
C ASP A 73 59.69 -55.22 14.44
N GLY A 74 58.78 -54.38 13.93
CA GLY A 74 59.01 -53.59 12.71
C GLY A 74 59.77 -52.26 12.88
N MET A 75 60.06 -51.80 14.11
CA MET A 75 60.57 -50.42 14.30
C MET A 75 62.08 -50.23 14.06
N ARG A 76 62.83 -51.27 13.63
CA ARG A 76 64.20 -51.07 13.13
C ARG A 76 64.25 -50.53 11.70
N GLN A 77 63.12 -50.51 10.98
CA GLN A 77 63.01 -49.97 9.62
C GLN A 77 61.80 -49.03 9.45
N LEU A 78 61.50 -48.20 10.45
CA LEU A 78 60.58 -47.10 10.20
C LEU A 78 61.28 -46.06 9.31
N PRO A 79 60.74 -45.71 8.13
CA PRO A 79 61.25 -44.59 7.35
C PRO A 79 61.20 -43.32 8.21
N ASN A 80 62.07 -42.35 7.92
CA ASN A 80 62.09 -41.06 8.60
C ASN A 80 60.69 -40.44 8.58
N TYR A 81 59.96 -40.50 9.70
CA TYR A 81 58.59 -40.02 9.85
C TYR A 81 58.54 -38.55 10.27
N ALA A 82 59.69 -37.92 10.56
CA ALA A 82 59.78 -36.51 10.91
C ALA A 82 59.15 -35.58 9.86
N PRO A 83 59.32 -35.77 8.53
CA PRO A 83 58.65 -34.94 7.53
C PRO A 83 57.12 -35.05 7.57
N ALA A 84 56.59 -36.25 7.87
CA ALA A 84 55.15 -36.46 7.99
C ALA A 84 54.56 -35.85 9.27
N VAL A 85 55.31 -35.90 10.38
CA VAL A 85 54.94 -35.24 11.64
C VAL A 85 54.94 -33.73 11.50
N VAL A 86 55.99 -33.16 10.90
CA VAL A 86 56.08 -31.71 10.62
C VAL A 86 54.96 -31.27 9.66
N ALA A 87 54.70 -32.04 8.59
CA ALA A 87 53.58 -31.75 7.69
C ALA A 87 52.23 -31.79 8.42
N GLY A 88 52.00 -32.78 9.30
CA GLY A 88 50.80 -32.87 10.11
C GLY A 88 50.63 -31.69 11.08
N GLN A 89 51.72 -31.20 11.69
CA GLN A 89 51.69 -30.02 12.55
C GLN A 89 51.31 -28.76 11.78
N VAL A 90 51.88 -28.56 10.58
CA VAL A 90 51.53 -27.43 9.70
C VAL A 90 50.04 -27.49 9.32
N GLN A 91 49.50 -28.68 9.03
CA GLN A 91 48.07 -28.84 8.74
C GLN A 91 47.19 -28.56 9.96
N CYS A 92 47.59 -28.98 11.17
CA CYS A 92 46.85 -28.66 12.40
C CYS A 92 46.84 -27.15 12.66
N GLN A 93 47.97 -26.46 12.47
CA GLN A 93 48.07 -25.01 12.62
C GLN A 93 47.19 -24.26 11.61
N GLU A 94 47.18 -24.71 10.35
CA GLU A 94 46.31 -24.11 9.34
C GLU A 94 44.83 -24.37 9.64
N LEU A 95 44.47 -25.56 10.12
CA LEU A 95 43.11 -25.89 10.54
C LEU A 95 42.67 -25.05 11.75
N GLU A 96 43.52 -24.87 12.75
CA GLU A 96 43.26 -23.97 13.88
C GLU A 96 43.04 -22.53 13.41
N ARG A 97 43.85 -22.04 12.47
CA ARG A 97 43.69 -20.69 11.88
C ARG A 97 42.35 -20.55 11.16
N GLN A 98 41.95 -21.55 10.39
CA GLN A 98 40.68 -21.56 9.66
C GLN A 98 39.47 -21.65 10.61
N LEU A 99 39.54 -22.49 11.65
CA LEU A 99 38.49 -22.58 12.68
C LEU A 99 38.35 -21.25 13.45
N ALA A 100 39.46 -20.60 13.82
CA ALA A 100 39.43 -19.29 14.46
C ALA A 100 38.86 -18.19 13.54
N GLN A 101 39.07 -18.29 12.23
CA GLN A 101 38.41 -17.41 11.26
C GLN A 101 36.91 -17.70 11.15
N LEU A 102 36.52 -18.97 11.11
CA LEU A 102 35.13 -19.42 11.05
C LEU A 102 34.32 -18.95 12.27
N THR A 103 34.87 -19.09 13.48
CA THR A 103 34.23 -18.61 14.72
C THR A 103 34.00 -17.09 14.68
N ARG A 104 34.99 -16.32 14.20
CA ARG A 104 34.84 -14.86 14.08
C ARG A 104 33.78 -14.48 13.06
N LEU A 105 33.72 -15.15 11.91
CA LEU A 105 32.71 -14.89 10.88
C LEU A 105 31.30 -15.23 11.36
N LEU A 106 31.13 -16.36 12.05
CA LEU A 106 29.84 -16.76 12.63
C LEU A 106 29.38 -15.76 13.69
N SER A 107 30.24 -15.42 14.66
CA SER A 107 29.92 -14.45 15.71
C SER A 107 29.57 -13.05 15.17
N HIS A 108 30.22 -12.63 14.10
CA HIS A 108 29.87 -11.38 13.42
C HIS A 108 28.50 -11.48 12.74
N ALA A 109 28.26 -12.51 11.93
CA ALA A 109 26.98 -12.74 11.24
C ALA A 109 25.81 -12.85 12.24
N THR A 110 26.00 -13.65 13.28
CA THR A 110 25.59 -13.42 14.66
C THR A 110 24.89 -12.12 15.01
N THR A 111 25.77 -11.25 15.50
CA THR A 111 25.47 -9.94 16.04
C THR A 111 24.72 -9.10 15.02
N GLU A 112 25.09 -9.19 13.74
CA GLU A 112 24.47 -8.44 12.65
C GLU A 112 23.01 -8.88 12.40
N LEU A 113 22.76 -10.19 12.34
CA LEU A 113 21.41 -10.75 12.18
C LEU A 113 20.53 -10.44 13.38
N SER A 114 21.04 -10.58 14.61
CA SER A 114 20.31 -10.22 15.81
C SER A 114 19.91 -8.74 15.81
N GLY A 115 20.83 -7.85 15.45
CA GLY A 115 20.54 -6.42 15.32
C GLY A 115 19.50 -6.12 14.24
N SER A 116 19.55 -6.84 13.10
CA SER A 116 18.57 -6.72 12.02
C SER A 116 17.17 -7.14 12.47
N PHE A 117 17.05 -8.26 13.21
CA PHE A 117 15.76 -8.73 13.73
C PHE A 117 15.14 -7.76 14.73
N THR A 118 15.91 -7.23 15.69
CA THR A 118 15.42 -6.21 16.63
C THR A 118 15.02 -4.92 15.91
N GLY A 119 15.78 -4.47 14.90
CA GLY A 119 15.42 -3.31 14.11
C GLY A 119 14.13 -3.52 13.30
N LEU A 120 13.94 -4.72 12.76
CA LEU A 120 12.74 -5.08 11.99
C LEU A 120 11.50 -5.18 12.89
N GLU A 121 11.64 -5.69 14.11
CA GLU A 121 10.59 -5.72 15.12
C GLU A 121 10.15 -4.30 15.51
N GLN A 122 11.09 -3.42 15.84
CA GLN A 122 10.80 -2.01 16.15
C GLN A 122 10.12 -1.29 14.98
N ALA A 123 10.60 -1.50 13.75
CA ALA A 123 10.00 -0.93 12.56
C ALA A 123 8.57 -1.45 12.32
N SER A 124 8.35 -2.75 12.51
CA SER A 124 7.03 -3.38 12.37
C SER A 124 6.03 -2.86 13.41
N SER A 125 6.46 -2.75 14.68
CA SER A 125 5.64 -2.17 15.75
C SER A 125 5.32 -0.69 15.50
N GLY A 126 6.32 0.10 15.07
CA GLY A 126 6.11 1.49 14.67
C GLY A 126 5.11 1.63 13.51
N GLN A 127 5.20 0.75 12.52
CA GLN A 127 4.27 0.70 11.39
C GLN A 127 2.85 0.36 11.83
N GLN A 128 2.67 -0.58 12.77
CA GLN A 128 1.36 -0.90 13.34
C GLN A 128 0.74 0.29 14.08
N ASN A 129 1.53 1.04 14.85
CA ASN A 129 1.03 2.23 15.54
C ASN A 129 0.57 3.32 14.56
N ILE A 130 1.34 3.57 13.49
CA ILE A 130 0.96 4.51 12.43
C ILE A 130 -0.31 4.03 11.72
N LEU A 131 -0.42 2.72 11.45
CA LEU A 131 -1.62 2.11 10.89
C LEU A 131 -2.84 2.31 11.76
N GLN A 132 -2.72 2.06 13.07
CA GLN A 132 -3.83 2.26 14.00
C GLN A 132 -4.27 3.72 14.02
N GLU A 133 -3.33 4.68 13.96
CA GLU A 133 -3.69 6.10 13.89
C GLU A 133 -4.34 6.45 12.53
N MET A 134 -3.83 5.95 11.40
CA MET A 134 -4.47 6.13 10.10
C MET A 134 -5.88 5.53 10.07
N ILE A 135 -6.04 4.31 10.58
CA ILE A 135 -7.36 3.66 10.69
C ILE A 135 -8.25 4.48 11.62
N ARG A 136 -7.75 5.02 12.73
CA ARG A 136 -8.53 5.89 13.63
C ARG A 136 -8.95 7.19 12.94
N GLU A 137 -8.08 7.78 12.13
CA GLU A 137 -8.42 8.97 11.34
C GLU A 137 -9.47 8.67 10.26
N LEU A 138 -9.46 7.47 9.65
CA LEU A 138 -10.34 7.07 8.54
C LEU A 138 -11.65 6.39 8.97
N LEU A 139 -11.62 5.54 10.01
CA LEU A 139 -12.69 4.65 10.47
C LEU A 139 -13.66 5.33 11.46
N VAL A 140 -13.33 6.53 11.95
CA VAL A 140 -14.26 7.36 12.74
C VAL A 140 -15.44 7.92 11.89
N ALA A 141 -15.59 7.45 10.65
CA ALA A 141 -16.76 7.71 9.80
C ALA A 141 -17.95 6.75 10.04
N VAL A 142 -17.84 5.70 10.88
CA VAL A 142 -18.88 4.64 10.97
C VAL A 142 -19.62 4.54 12.31
N GLU A 143 -19.09 5.07 13.43
CA GLU A 143 -19.83 5.05 14.71
C GLU A 143 -20.63 6.34 14.94
N SER A 144 -21.90 6.26 14.54
CA SER A 144 -22.95 7.19 14.93
C SER A 144 -23.43 6.92 16.36
N ASP A 145 -22.59 7.06 17.38
CA ASP A 145 -23.07 7.41 18.72
C ASP A 145 -21.92 7.86 19.63
N GLY A 146 -22.00 9.11 20.12
CA GLY A 146 -21.29 9.59 21.29
C GLY A 146 -19.75 9.49 21.32
N GLN A 147 -19.09 10.64 21.07
CA GLN A 147 -17.71 10.95 21.50
C GLN A 147 -16.54 10.51 20.58
N ALA A 148 -16.41 11.17 19.43
CA ALA A 148 -15.10 11.39 18.80
C ALA A 148 -15.07 12.79 18.16
N GLN A 149 -14.58 13.77 18.92
CA GLN A 149 -14.73 15.20 18.63
C GLN A 149 -13.75 15.73 17.56
N GLN A 150 -12.93 14.87 16.93
CA GLN A 150 -11.79 15.30 16.12
C GLN A 150 -11.75 14.79 14.67
N SER A 151 -12.52 13.75 14.30
CA SER A 151 -12.52 13.21 12.91
C SER A 151 -13.82 13.46 12.14
N GLN A 152 -14.61 14.45 12.56
CA GLN A 152 -15.81 14.90 11.85
C GLN A 152 -15.49 15.75 10.61
N GLY A 153 -14.21 15.93 10.25
CA GLY A 153 -13.75 16.90 9.26
C GLY A 153 -14.29 16.65 7.85
N ILE A 154 -13.94 15.53 7.23
CA ILE A 154 -14.23 15.27 5.81
C ILE A 154 -15.74 15.13 5.55
N GLN A 155 -16.47 14.40 6.39
CA GLN A 155 -17.90 14.20 6.19
C GLN A 155 -18.72 15.46 6.51
N ARG A 156 -18.36 16.24 7.55
CA ARG A 156 -18.98 17.56 7.75
C ARG A 156 -18.62 18.53 6.65
N TYR A 157 -17.38 18.49 6.16
CA TYR A 157 -16.96 19.33 5.06
C TYR A 157 -17.78 18.99 3.81
N ALA A 158 -17.96 17.71 3.49
CA ALA A 158 -18.80 17.25 2.40
C ALA A 158 -20.27 17.67 2.56
N GLN A 159 -20.86 17.48 3.75
CA GLN A 159 -22.22 17.92 4.04
C GLN A 159 -22.37 19.44 3.95
N ALA A 160 -21.42 20.20 4.49
CA ALA A 160 -21.40 21.65 4.42
C ALA A 160 -21.24 22.14 2.97
N THR A 161 -20.37 21.51 2.18
CA THR A 161 -20.20 21.83 0.76
C THR A 161 -21.47 21.51 -0.02
N SER A 162 -22.09 20.34 0.19
CA SER A 162 -23.36 19.97 -0.45
C SER A 162 -24.47 20.96 -0.09
N GLN A 163 -24.55 21.37 1.18
CA GLN A 163 -25.51 22.37 1.63
C GLN A 163 -25.27 23.74 0.98
N VAL A 164 -24.03 24.21 0.94
CA VAL A 164 -23.67 25.49 0.29
C VAL A 164 -24.01 25.47 -1.19
N VAL A 165 -23.73 24.36 -1.90
CA VAL A 165 -24.06 24.20 -3.32
C VAL A 165 -25.57 24.18 -3.54
N SER A 166 -26.32 23.52 -2.67
CA SER A 166 -27.78 23.51 -2.70
C SER A 166 -28.38 24.90 -2.43
N GLU A 167 -27.86 25.62 -1.43
CA GLU A 167 -28.27 27.01 -1.12
C GLU A 167 -27.95 27.96 -2.28
N PHE A 168 -26.77 27.80 -2.88
CA PHE A 168 -26.35 28.56 -4.07
C PHE A 168 -27.28 28.28 -5.27
N THR A 169 -27.60 27.01 -5.51
CA THR A 169 -28.55 26.60 -6.56
C THR A 169 -29.93 27.21 -6.36
N ASN A 170 -30.44 27.21 -5.12
CA ASN A 170 -31.72 27.83 -4.79
C ASN A 170 -31.69 29.36 -4.99
N THR A 171 -30.59 30.00 -4.61
CA THR A 171 -30.39 31.45 -4.79
C THR A 171 -30.45 31.82 -6.26
N ILE A 172 -29.78 31.04 -7.13
CA ILE A 172 -29.75 31.29 -8.57
C ILE A 172 -31.13 31.02 -9.20
N LYS A 173 -31.84 29.96 -8.79
CA LYS A 173 -33.25 29.74 -9.21
C LYS A 173 -34.12 30.94 -8.83
N GLY A 174 -33.92 31.51 -7.65
CA GLY A 174 -34.58 32.75 -7.21
C GLY A 174 -34.22 33.95 -8.09
N LEU A 175 -32.94 34.10 -8.45
CA LEU A 175 -32.46 35.14 -9.35
C LEU A 175 -33.11 35.02 -10.73
N HIS A 176 -33.16 33.81 -11.30
CA HIS A 176 -33.81 33.55 -12.58
C HIS A 176 -35.28 33.99 -12.59
N ASN A 177 -36.04 33.64 -11.55
CA ASN A 177 -37.43 34.05 -11.42
C ASN A 177 -37.57 35.58 -11.32
N THR A 178 -36.72 36.22 -10.52
CA THR A 178 -36.70 37.69 -10.37
C THR A 178 -36.39 38.36 -11.70
N THR A 179 -35.43 37.83 -12.45
CA THR A 179 -35.07 38.34 -13.77
C THR A 179 -36.20 38.17 -14.79
N SER A 180 -36.87 37.01 -14.81
CA SER A 180 -38.04 36.79 -15.67
C SER A 180 -39.16 37.80 -15.36
N GLN A 181 -39.38 38.09 -14.08
CA GLN A 181 -40.32 39.13 -13.67
C GLN A 181 -39.89 40.52 -14.14
N MET A 182 -38.60 40.85 -14.03
CA MET A 182 -38.05 42.12 -14.51
C MET A 182 -38.27 42.32 -16.03
N GLN A 183 -38.13 41.25 -16.82
CA GLN A 183 -38.41 41.29 -18.26
C GLN A 183 -39.88 41.61 -18.56
N MET A 184 -40.82 41.04 -17.80
CA MET A 184 -42.25 41.35 -17.93
C MET A 184 -42.55 42.81 -17.58
N GLU A 185 -41.95 43.33 -16.50
CA GLU A 185 -42.12 44.74 -16.09
C GLU A 185 -41.56 45.71 -17.14
N PHE A 186 -40.41 45.40 -17.76
CA PHE A 186 -39.87 46.21 -18.86
C PHE A 186 -40.77 46.21 -20.08
N ALA A 187 -41.34 45.06 -20.44
CA ALA A 187 -42.30 44.96 -21.54
C ALA A 187 -43.53 45.85 -21.26
N ASN A 188 -44.04 45.85 -20.02
CA ASN A 188 -45.15 46.71 -19.62
C ASN A 188 -44.78 48.21 -19.66
N MET A 189 -43.60 48.60 -19.19
CA MET A 189 -43.13 49.98 -19.30
C MET A 189 -43.03 50.43 -20.76
N LEU A 190 -42.55 49.57 -21.66
CA LEU A 190 -42.49 49.85 -23.10
C LEU A 190 -43.89 50.11 -23.69
N VAL A 191 -44.92 49.40 -23.22
CA VAL A 191 -46.32 49.66 -23.60
C VAL A 191 -46.74 51.05 -23.14
N HIS A 192 -46.51 51.40 -21.87
CA HIS A 192 -46.87 52.71 -21.34
C HIS A 192 -46.13 53.87 -22.04
N VAL A 193 -44.85 53.71 -22.37
CA VAL A 193 -44.09 54.71 -23.13
C VAL A 193 -44.68 54.93 -24.52
N LYS A 194 -45.14 53.86 -25.19
CA LYS A 194 -45.84 53.97 -26.48
C LYS A 194 -47.18 54.68 -26.35
N GLU A 195 -47.95 54.39 -25.30
CA GLU A 195 -49.22 55.06 -25.02
C GLU A 195 -49.03 56.56 -24.77
N VAL A 196 -48.06 56.95 -23.93
CA VAL A 196 -47.72 58.35 -23.68
C VAL A 196 -47.27 59.04 -24.97
N SER A 197 -46.45 58.37 -25.79
CA SER A 197 -46.01 58.89 -27.09
C SER A 197 -47.18 59.15 -28.04
N LYS A 198 -48.21 58.29 -28.02
CA LYS A 198 -49.46 58.49 -28.77
C LYS A 198 -50.23 59.71 -28.26
N LEU A 199 -50.39 59.85 -26.94
CA LEU A 199 -51.05 61.02 -26.35
C LEU A 199 -50.33 62.33 -26.70
N LEU A 200 -49.00 62.34 -26.71
CA LEU A 200 -48.21 63.51 -27.12
C LEU A 200 -48.41 63.88 -28.59
N ASN A 201 -48.56 62.88 -29.47
CA ASN A 201 -48.91 63.12 -30.87
C ASN A 201 -50.30 63.74 -31.01
N ASP A 202 -51.28 63.26 -30.23
CA ASP A 202 -52.63 63.82 -30.21
C ASP A 202 -52.62 65.28 -29.70
N VAL A 203 -51.89 65.57 -28.61
CA VAL A 203 -51.70 66.94 -28.08
C VAL A 203 -51.05 67.86 -29.10
N ASN A 204 -50.02 67.39 -29.81
CA ASN A 204 -49.39 68.14 -30.88
C ASN A 204 -50.37 68.41 -32.05
N GLY A 205 -51.22 67.45 -32.37
CA GLY A 205 -52.31 67.61 -33.34
C GLY A 205 -53.29 68.71 -32.92
N ILE A 206 -53.75 68.69 -31.66
CA ILE A 206 -54.63 69.70 -31.08
C ILE A 206 -53.95 71.07 -31.10
N ALA A 207 -52.68 71.17 -30.67
CA ALA A 207 -51.93 72.42 -30.66
C ALA A 207 -51.81 73.03 -32.08
N LYS A 208 -51.55 72.22 -33.10
CA LYS A 208 -51.53 72.67 -34.50
C LYS A 208 -52.90 73.16 -34.98
N GLN A 209 -53.98 72.46 -34.63
CA GLN A 209 -55.34 72.89 -34.96
C GLN A 209 -55.70 74.21 -34.28
N THR A 210 -55.40 74.35 -32.98
CA THR A 210 -55.62 75.58 -32.22
C THR A 210 -54.80 76.74 -32.79
N ASN A 211 -53.56 76.49 -33.21
CA ASN A 211 -52.72 77.49 -33.88
C ASN A 211 -53.32 77.95 -35.22
N LEU A 212 -53.90 77.04 -36.00
CA LEU A 212 -54.59 77.37 -37.26
C LEU A 212 -55.89 78.15 -37.00
N LEU A 213 -56.66 77.78 -35.98
CA LEU A 213 -57.86 78.50 -35.56
C LEU A 213 -57.51 79.93 -35.11
N ALA A 214 -56.46 80.08 -34.29
CA ALA A 214 -55.96 81.36 -33.84
C ALA A 214 -55.45 82.22 -35.01
N LEU A 215 -54.79 81.62 -35.99
CA LEU A 215 -54.37 82.31 -37.21
C LEU A 215 -55.56 82.84 -38.00
N ASN A 216 -56.60 82.02 -38.20
CA ASN A 216 -57.83 82.43 -38.89
C ASN A 216 -58.54 83.56 -38.13
N ALA A 217 -58.58 83.47 -36.79
CA ALA A 217 -59.14 84.51 -35.93
C ALA A 217 -58.34 85.83 -36.00
N ALA A 218 -57.01 85.77 -36.03
CA ALA A 218 -56.15 86.93 -36.21
C ALA A 218 -56.37 87.61 -37.58
N ILE A 219 -56.55 86.83 -38.65
CA ILE A 219 -56.88 87.34 -39.99
C ILE A 219 -58.23 88.08 -39.96
N GLU A 220 -59.26 87.49 -39.35
CA GLU A 220 -60.59 88.10 -39.31
C GLU A 220 -60.62 89.34 -38.37
N ALA A 221 -59.85 89.31 -37.28
CA ALA A 221 -59.66 90.46 -36.41
C ALA A 221 -58.98 91.64 -37.14
N ALA A 222 -57.97 91.37 -37.98
CA ALA A 222 -57.35 92.38 -38.83
C ALA A 222 -58.34 92.93 -39.88
N ARG A 223 -59.23 92.08 -40.40
CA ARG A 223 -60.26 92.45 -41.39
C ARG A 223 -61.34 93.36 -40.80
N ALA A 224 -61.65 93.22 -39.52
CA ALA A 224 -62.60 94.06 -38.79
C ALA A 224 -62.06 95.44 -38.37
N GLY A 225 -60.77 95.73 -38.61
CA GLY A 225 -60.14 97.02 -38.31
C GLY A 225 -60.14 97.39 -36.83
N GLU A 226 -60.53 98.62 -36.48
CA GLU A 226 -60.55 99.12 -35.09
C GLU A 226 -61.44 98.28 -34.15
N ALA A 227 -62.56 97.74 -34.66
CA ALA A 227 -63.48 96.89 -33.88
C ALA A 227 -62.87 95.52 -33.52
N GLY A 228 -61.85 95.07 -34.25
CA GLY A 228 -61.19 93.77 -34.07
C GLY A 228 -59.98 93.77 -33.12
N ARG A 229 -59.53 94.94 -32.63
CA ARG A 229 -58.27 95.04 -31.83
C ARG A 229 -58.23 94.11 -30.62
N GLY A 230 -59.33 93.97 -29.88
CA GLY A 230 -59.39 93.06 -28.72
C GLY A 230 -59.26 91.58 -29.12
N PHE A 231 -59.90 91.19 -30.22
CA PHE A 231 -59.80 89.83 -30.76
C PHE A 231 -58.43 89.51 -31.34
N ALA A 232 -57.72 90.50 -31.90
CA ALA A 232 -56.35 90.33 -32.38
C ALA A 232 -55.41 89.96 -31.23
N VAL A 233 -55.48 90.67 -30.09
CA VAL A 233 -54.65 90.37 -28.90
C VAL A 233 -54.93 88.96 -28.36
N VAL A 234 -56.19 88.56 -28.25
CA VAL A 234 -56.55 87.21 -27.80
C VAL A 234 -56.05 86.14 -28.78
N SER A 235 -56.17 86.39 -30.08
CA SER A 235 -55.73 85.44 -31.11
C SER A 235 -54.21 85.25 -31.08
N ASP A 236 -53.43 86.32 -30.91
CA ASP A 236 -51.98 86.23 -30.77
C ASP A 236 -51.56 85.46 -29.51
N GLU A 237 -52.26 85.66 -28.38
CA GLU A 237 -51.99 84.91 -27.14
C GLU A 237 -52.31 83.41 -27.30
N VAL A 238 -53.43 83.06 -27.95
CA VAL A 238 -53.77 81.66 -28.26
C VAL A 238 -52.75 81.04 -29.21
N ARG A 239 -52.22 81.81 -30.17
CA ARG A 239 -51.17 81.36 -31.09
C ARG A 239 -49.87 81.08 -30.34
N ASN A 240 -49.47 81.98 -29.44
CA ASN A 240 -48.31 81.80 -28.57
C ASN A 240 -48.46 80.55 -27.68
N LEU A 241 -49.62 80.39 -27.02
CA LEU A 241 -49.91 79.23 -26.18
C LEU A 241 -49.85 77.91 -26.95
N SER A 242 -50.38 77.88 -28.17
CA SER A 242 -50.33 76.71 -29.06
C SER A 242 -48.89 76.37 -29.50
N GLY A 243 -48.08 77.40 -29.79
CA GLY A 243 -46.65 77.25 -30.07
C GLY A 243 -45.89 76.65 -28.88
N ARG A 244 -46.08 77.21 -27.68
CA ARG A 244 -45.49 76.70 -26.43
C ARG A 244 -45.92 75.27 -26.12
N THR A 245 -47.17 74.92 -26.41
CA THR A 245 -47.69 73.55 -26.22
C THR A 245 -47.00 72.56 -27.16
N THR A 246 -46.75 72.96 -28.41
CA THR A 246 -46.01 72.16 -29.40
C THR A 246 -44.57 71.91 -28.94
N GLU A 247 -43.88 72.97 -28.51
CA GLU A 247 -42.51 72.88 -27.99
C GLU A 247 -42.44 71.97 -26.76
N PHE A 248 -43.37 72.14 -25.81
CA PHE A 248 -43.43 71.32 -24.61
C PHE A 248 -43.68 69.84 -24.93
N SER A 249 -44.59 69.55 -25.87
CA SER A 249 -44.87 68.17 -26.32
C SER A 249 -43.64 67.53 -26.97
N ALA A 250 -42.88 68.29 -27.77
CA ALA A 250 -41.64 67.81 -28.39
C ALA A 250 -40.57 67.47 -27.33
N ARG A 251 -40.41 68.32 -26.31
CA ARG A 251 -39.48 68.06 -25.20
C ARG A 251 -39.87 66.83 -24.38
N ILE A 252 -41.16 66.58 -24.15
CA ILE A 252 -41.59 65.32 -23.51
C ILE A 252 -41.29 64.13 -24.42
N GLY A 253 -41.53 64.25 -25.73
CA GLY A 253 -41.21 63.21 -26.71
C GLY A 253 -39.73 62.80 -26.69
N GLU A 254 -38.82 63.77 -26.59
CA GLU A 254 -37.38 63.52 -26.43
C GLU A 254 -37.08 62.70 -25.15
N LYS A 255 -37.72 63.04 -24.03
CA LYS A 255 -37.57 62.28 -22.77
C LYS A 255 -38.14 60.88 -22.87
N MET A 256 -39.25 60.67 -23.58
CA MET A 256 -39.80 59.34 -23.84
C MET A 256 -38.87 58.48 -24.71
N GLY A 257 -38.19 59.11 -25.68
CA GLY A 257 -37.13 58.46 -26.46
C GLY A 257 -35.98 57.96 -25.58
N ALA A 258 -35.48 58.82 -24.69
CA ALA A 258 -34.41 58.47 -23.75
C ALA A 258 -34.83 57.32 -22.79
N ILE A 259 -36.08 57.31 -22.32
CA ILE A 259 -36.60 56.21 -21.50
C ILE A 259 -36.63 54.90 -22.30
N THR A 260 -37.01 54.95 -23.57
CA THR A 260 -37.06 53.76 -24.45
C THR A 260 -35.66 53.15 -24.63
N GLU A 261 -34.64 53.99 -24.86
CA GLU A 261 -33.25 53.56 -25.00
C GLU A 261 -32.70 52.96 -23.69
N ALA A 262 -33.03 53.56 -22.55
CA ALA A 262 -32.67 53.04 -21.23
C ALA A 262 -33.29 51.66 -20.98
N LEU A 263 -34.56 51.47 -21.32
CA LEU A 263 -35.25 50.17 -21.20
C LEU A 263 -34.61 49.09 -22.08
N ALA A 264 -34.26 49.42 -23.34
CA ALA A 264 -33.57 48.48 -24.24
C ALA A 264 -32.19 48.07 -23.72
N THR A 265 -31.46 49.01 -23.11
CA THR A 265 -30.15 48.74 -22.50
C THR A 265 -30.28 47.86 -21.26
N MET A 266 -31.31 48.08 -20.44
CA MET A 266 -31.60 47.23 -19.29
C MET A 266 -31.98 45.80 -19.72
N GLU A 267 -32.83 45.66 -20.74
CA GLU A 267 -33.22 44.35 -21.28
C GLU A 267 -32.00 43.54 -21.75
N ALA A 268 -31.09 44.16 -22.50
CA ALA A 268 -29.86 43.53 -22.96
C ALA A 268 -28.95 43.08 -21.81
N SER A 269 -28.82 43.93 -20.78
CA SER A 269 -27.99 43.64 -19.60
C SER A 269 -28.55 42.48 -18.78
N VAL A 270 -29.87 42.47 -18.60
CA VAL A 270 -30.59 41.40 -17.90
C VAL A 270 -30.48 40.08 -18.67
N LYS A 271 -30.64 40.09 -20.00
CA LYS A 271 -30.50 38.89 -20.84
C LYS A 271 -29.10 38.26 -20.73
N LYS A 272 -28.05 39.08 -20.69
CA LYS A 272 -26.67 38.62 -20.52
C LYS A 272 -26.41 37.98 -19.14
N GLY A 273 -27.10 38.44 -18.09
CA GLY A 273 -26.99 37.86 -16.75
C GLY A 273 -27.56 36.44 -16.64
N VAL A 274 -28.63 36.13 -17.38
CA VAL A 274 -29.34 34.83 -17.30
C VAL A 274 -28.55 33.69 -17.94
N GLU A 275 -27.82 33.97 -19.02
CA GLU A 275 -27.15 32.95 -19.83
C GLU A 275 -25.95 32.30 -19.12
N ILE A 276 -25.44 32.91 -18.05
CA ILE A 276 -24.25 32.47 -17.30
C ILE A 276 -24.60 31.46 -16.18
N ASP A 277 -25.85 31.38 -15.75
CA ASP A 277 -26.17 30.85 -14.42
C ASP A 277 -26.58 29.37 -14.36
N LEU A 278 -27.34 28.83 -15.31
CA LEU A 278 -27.93 27.48 -15.17
C LEU A 278 -26.95 26.34 -15.52
N VAL A 279 -26.24 26.45 -16.65
CA VAL A 279 -25.29 25.42 -17.10
C VAL A 279 -24.10 25.33 -16.14
N SER A 280 -23.65 26.45 -15.58
CA SER A 280 -22.56 26.49 -14.61
C SER A 280 -22.91 25.75 -13.31
N ILE A 281 -24.19 25.76 -12.92
CA ILE A 281 -24.67 25.10 -11.71
C ILE A 281 -24.81 23.60 -11.88
N GLU A 282 -25.40 23.14 -12.98
CA GLU A 282 -25.50 21.70 -13.25
C GLU A 282 -24.11 21.06 -13.30
N ASN A 283 -23.15 21.76 -13.91
CA ASN A 283 -21.75 21.34 -13.90
C ASN A 283 -21.14 21.38 -12.49
N SER A 284 -21.47 22.38 -11.67
CA SER A 284 -20.97 22.49 -10.29
C SER A 284 -21.52 21.40 -9.38
N GLU A 285 -22.81 21.07 -9.45
CA GLU A 285 -23.42 19.95 -8.73
C GLU A 285 -22.79 18.61 -9.17
N SER A 286 -22.65 18.40 -10.49
CA SER A 286 -22.02 17.20 -11.02
C SER A 286 -20.58 17.06 -10.55
N ASN A 287 -19.81 18.14 -10.55
CA ASN A 287 -18.41 18.13 -10.10
C ASN A 287 -18.30 17.83 -8.60
N VAL A 288 -19.16 18.42 -7.77
CA VAL A 288 -19.18 18.18 -6.32
C VAL A 288 -19.56 16.73 -6.00
N ASN A 289 -20.57 16.18 -6.68
CA ASN A 289 -20.92 14.76 -6.56
C ASN A 289 -19.79 13.85 -7.05
N GLY A 290 -19.11 14.22 -8.15
CA GLY A 290 -17.95 13.49 -8.66
C GLY A 290 -16.79 13.46 -7.66
N MET A 291 -16.43 14.62 -7.09
CA MET A 291 -15.42 14.72 -6.04
C MET A 291 -15.78 13.88 -4.82
N TRP A 292 -17.07 13.80 -4.46
CA TRP A 292 -17.50 12.96 -3.34
C TRP A 292 -17.26 11.47 -3.60
N LEU A 293 -17.63 11.00 -4.79
CA LEU A 293 -17.38 9.62 -5.20
C LEU A 293 -15.88 9.28 -5.16
N GLU A 294 -15.02 10.22 -5.55
CA GLU A 294 -13.56 10.05 -5.46
C GLU A 294 -13.06 9.96 -4.02
N VAL A 295 -13.60 10.79 -3.10
CA VAL A 295 -13.24 10.74 -1.67
C VAL A 295 -13.69 9.42 -1.04
N GLU A 296 -14.89 8.94 -1.34
CA GLU A 296 -15.38 7.65 -0.85
C GLU A 296 -14.50 6.49 -1.34
N GLN A 297 -14.15 6.48 -2.63
CA GLN A 297 -13.22 5.50 -3.19
C GLN A 297 -11.82 5.60 -2.59
N LEU A 298 -11.33 6.80 -2.31
CA LEU A 298 -10.05 7.01 -1.65
C LEU A 298 -10.09 6.40 -0.25
N ASN A 299 -11.13 6.67 0.53
CA ASN A 299 -11.29 6.13 1.88
C ASN A 299 -11.30 4.59 1.87
N ALA A 300 -12.06 3.99 0.94
CA ALA A 300 -12.09 2.55 0.76
C ALA A 300 -10.72 1.95 0.37
N ARG A 301 -9.97 2.64 -0.51
CA ARG A 301 -8.61 2.22 -0.88
C ARG A 301 -7.65 2.27 0.29
N VAL A 302 -7.68 3.33 1.10
CA VAL A 302 -6.79 3.44 2.26
C VAL A 302 -7.13 2.40 3.33
N ALA A 303 -8.41 2.08 3.53
CA ALA A 303 -8.81 0.98 4.42
C ALA A 303 -8.29 -0.38 3.92
N ALA A 304 -8.42 -0.68 2.64
CA ALA A 304 -7.91 -1.92 2.05
C ALA A 304 -6.38 -2.02 2.12
N GLU A 305 -5.67 -0.92 1.86
CA GLU A 305 -4.22 -0.89 1.96
C GLU A 305 -3.76 -0.98 3.42
N SER A 306 -4.51 -0.41 4.36
CA SER A 306 -4.24 -0.58 5.79
C SER A 306 -4.31 -2.04 6.22
N GLN A 307 -5.31 -2.79 5.74
CA GLN A 307 -5.40 -4.22 6.01
C GLN A 307 -4.20 -4.99 5.44
N ARG A 308 -3.77 -4.67 4.21
CA ARG A 308 -2.58 -5.29 3.60
C ARG A 308 -1.32 -5.04 4.41
N VAL A 309 -1.12 -3.82 4.88
CA VAL A 309 0.05 -3.49 5.69
C VAL A 309 0.00 -4.23 7.03
N SER A 310 -1.18 -4.38 7.64
CA SER A 310 -1.35 -5.18 8.86
C SER A 310 -0.96 -6.65 8.65
N ASP A 311 -1.42 -7.28 7.57
CA ASP A 311 -1.04 -8.65 7.21
C ASP A 311 0.48 -8.79 6.99
N ILE A 312 1.11 -7.80 6.36
CA ILE A 312 2.57 -7.77 6.15
C ILE A 312 3.29 -7.66 7.50
N SER A 313 2.85 -6.79 8.41
CA SER A 313 3.45 -6.65 9.73
C SER A 313 3.39 -7.95 10.54
N HIS A 314 2.28 -8.69 10.47
CA HIS A 314 2.16 -9.99 11.15
C HIS A 314 3.08 -11.07 10.55
N ARG A 315 3.26 -11.06 9.21
CA ARG A 315 4.24 -11.94 8.54
C ARG A 315 5.67 -11.59 8.93
N ILE A 316 5.99 -10.30 9.07
CA ILE A 316 7.29 -9.82 9.55
C ILE A 316 7.55 -10.35 10.96
N GLU A 317 6.59 -10.19 11.87
CA GLU A 317 6.67 -10.72 13.25
C GLU A 317 6.96 -12.22 13.26
N THR A 318 6.25 -13.00 12.45
CA THR A 318 6.48 -14.45 12.30
C THR A 318 7.88 -14.77 11.78
N HIS A 319 8.37 -14.01 10.80
CA HIS A 319 9.71 -14.18 10.24
C HIS A 319 10.81 -13.78 11.23
N VAL A 320 10.61 -12.71 12.00
CA VAL A 320 11.51 -12.32 13.10
C VAL A 320 11.57 -13.43 14.14
N HIS A 321 10.42 -13.94 14.59
CA HIS A 321 10.37 -15.03 15.56
C HIS A 321 11.12 -16.28 15.06
N THR A 322 10.86 -16.70 13.82
CA THR A 322 11.55 -17.84 13.20
C THR A 322 13.05 -17.60 13.05
N GLY A 323 13.44 -16.36 12.73
CA GLY A 323 14.83 -15.92 12.63
C GLY A 323 15.57 -16.00 13.96
N VAL A 324 14.94 -15.54 15.04
CA VAL A 324 15.49 -15.62 16.40
C VAL A 324 15.65 -17.07 16.85
N VAL A 325 14.67 -17.93 16.59
CA VAL A 325 14.81 -19.38 16.83
C VAL A 325 15.97 -19.95 16.00
N SER A 326 16.18 -19.46 14.79
CA SER A 326 17.28 -19.92 13.93
C SER A 326 18.66 -19.56 14.48
N LEU A 327 18.79 -18.45 15.20
CA LEU A 327 20.03 -18.08 15.90
C LEU A 327 20.42 -19.09 16.98
N GLN A 328 19.48 -19.86 17.54
CA GLN A 328 19.79 -20.92 18.49
C GLN A 328 20.60 -22.07 17.87
N PHE A 329 20.44 -22.33 16.55
CA PHE A 329 21.29 -23.31 15.85
C PHE A 329 22.74 -22.87 15.71
N GLU A 330 22.99 -21.56 15.79
CA GLU A 330 24.34 -21.03 15.69
C GLU A 330 25.15 -21.27 16.98
N ASP A 331 24.53 -21.29 18.16
CA ASP A 331 25.18 -21.74 19.41
C ASP A 331 25.67 -23.19 19.28
N ILE A 332 24.85 -24.07 18.67
CA ILE A 332 25.24 -25.45 18.36
C ILE A 332 26.43 -25.49 17.37
N ALA A 333 26.42 -24.62 16.36
CA ALA A 333 27.54 -24.53 15.41
C ALA A 333 28.83 -24.06 16.10
N GLN A 334 28.77 -23.05 16.97
CA GLN A 334 29.91 -22.58 17.76
C GLN A 334 30.45 -23.69 18.68
N GLN A 335 29.58 -24.46 19.33
CA GLN A 335 29.97 -25.61 20.15
C GLN A 335 30.69 -26.70 19.33
N LEU A 336 30.21 -27.02 18.13
CA LEU A 336 30.86 -27.99 17.25
C LEU A 336 32.25 -27.50 16.79
N ILE A 337 32.38 -26.23 16.46
CA ILE A 337 33.66 -25.63 16.06
C ILE A 337 34.66 -25.66 17.23
N GLN A 338 34.20 -25.38 18.45
CA GLN A 338 35.00 -25.48 19.65
C GLN A 338 35.50 -26.92 19.87
N GLN A 339 34.64 -27.93 19.69
CA GLN A 339 35.05 -29.34 19.78
C GLN A 339 36.08 -29.73 18.72
N ILE A 340 35.91 -29.28 17.47
CA ILE A 340 36.88 -29.54 16.40
C ILE A 340 38.21 -28.86 16.73
N THR A 341 38.18 -27.65 17.30
CA THR A 341 39.36 -26.91 17.74
C THR A 341 40.12 -27.69 18.82
N GLU A 342 39.43 -28.17 19.85
CA GLU A 342 40.05 -28.95 20.94
C GLU A 342 40.63 -30.29 20.44
N ARG A 343 39.96 -30.95 19.49
CA ARG A 343 40.49 -32.17 18.85
C ARG A 343 41.73 -31.90 18.02
N THR A 344 41.75 -30.78 17.30
CA THR A 344 42.90 -30.35 16.49
C THR A 344 44.10 -30.04 17.37
N GLN A 345 43.88 -29.35 18.50
CA GLN A 345 44.91 -29.09 19.49
C GLN A 345 45.45 -30.38 20.13
N ALA A 346 44.57 -31.33 20.46
CA ALA A 346 44.99 -32.64 20.97
C ALA A 346 45.86 -33.40 19.94
N LEU A 347 45.50 -33.32 18.66
CA LEU A 347 46.28 -33.91 17.57
C LEU A 347 47.64 -33.21 17.38
N ALA A 348 47.66 -31.88 17.42
CA ALA A 348 48.88 -31.08 17.35
C ALA A 348 49.83 -31.40 18.53
N HIS A 349 49.30 -31.56 19.74
CA HIS A 349 50.06 -31.97 20.92
C HIS A 349 50.67 -33.35 20.76
N LEU A 350 49.92 -34.32 20.24
CA LEU A 350 50.44 -35.67 19.94
C LEU A 350 51.57 -35.59 18.91
N LEU A 351 51.38 -34.86 17.81
CA LEU A 351 52.41 -34.69 16.78
C LEU A 351 53.68 -34.00 17.32
N SER A 352 53.55 -32.97 18.17
CA SER A 352 54.69 -32.35 18.85
C SER A 352 55.40 -33.28 19.83
N GLY A 353 54.64 -34.14 20.52
CA GLY A 353 55.20 -35.19 21.37
C GLY A 353 56.02 -36.22 20.58
N LEU A 354 55.52 -36.63 19.41
CA LEU A 354 56.20 -37.58 18.51
C LEU A 354 57.51 -37.03 17.95
N GLU A 355 57.58 -35.73 17.70
CA GLU A 355 58.81 -35.04 17.28
C GLU A 355 59.87 -35.02 18.39
N LYS A 356 59.46 -34.79 19.64
CA LYS A 356 60.36 -34.60 20.79
C LYS A 356 60.80 -35.90 21.46
N ASN A 357 60.00 -36.97 21.43
CA ASN A 357 60.31 -38.22 22.12
C ASN A 357 60.00 -39.45 21.23
N PRO A 358 60.92 -39.85 20.33
CA PRO A 358 60.71 -40.92 19.35
C PRO A 358 60.74 -42.34 19.94
N SER A 359 60.83 -42.49 21.26
CA SER A 359 60.97 -43.80 21.91
C SER A 359 59.63 -44.56 21.99
N ARG A 360 59.67 -45.90 21.90
CA ARG A 360 58.49 -46.78 21.99
C ARG A 360 57.66 -46.57 23.26
N MET A 361 58.34 -46.32 24.38
CA MET A 361 57.71 -46.10 25.68
C MET A 361 57.02 -44.73 25.72
N GLY A 362 57.62 -43.69 25.13
CA GLY A 362 56.99 -42.37 25.00
C GLY A 362 55.80 -42.34 24.03
N LEU A 363 55.84 -43.13 22.95
CA LEU A 363 54.72 -43.26 22.00
C LEU A 363 53.45 -43.81 22.67
N ALA A 364 53.57 -44.84 23.49
CA ALA A 364 52.43 -45.44 24.19
C ALA A 364 51.79 -44.45 25.17
N GLU A 365 52.61 -43.69 25.91
CA GLU A 365 52.15 -42.68 26.86
C GLU A 365 51.45 -41.50 26.15
N LEU A 366 52.00 -41.04 25.01
CA LEU A 366 51.39 -39.99 24.18
C LEU A 366 50.05 -40.43 23.58
N MET A 367 49.95 -41.68 23.11
CA MET A 367 48.69 -42.21 22.58
C MET A 367 47.62 -42.36 23.67
N ASP A 368 48.00 -42.79 24.87
CA ASP A 368 47.07 -42.85 26.01
C ASP A 368 46.58 -41.45 26.41
N ASP A 369 47.47 -40.44 26.44
CA ASP A 369 47.06 -39.06 26.73
C ASP A 369 46.11 -38.50 25.68
N PHE A 370 46.41 -38.70 24.39
CA PHE A 370 45.53 -38.32 23.29
C PHE A 370 44.16 -38.99 23.40
N ASN A 371 44.11 -40.30 23.62
CA ASN A 371 42.86 -41.04 23.76
C ASN A 371 42.04 -40.57 24.98
N ARG A 372 42.69 -40.19 26.08
CA ARG A 372 42.01 -39.57 27.25
C ARG A 372 41.39 -38.22 26.88
N ARG A 373 42.14 -37.33 26.23
CA ARG A 373 41.65 -36.01 25.80
C ARG A 373 40.47 -36.12 24.83
N ILE A 374 40.55 -36.99 23.83
CA ILE A 374 39.45 -37.21 22.88
C ILE A 374 38.19 -37.77 23.58
N LYS A 375 38.35 -38.66 24.56
CA LYS A 375 37.22 -39.17 25.37
C LYS A 375 36.58 -38.08 26.22
N GLN A 376 37.36 -37.17 26.79
CA GLN A 376 36.83 -36.03 27.56
C GLN A 376 36.02 -35.08 26.67
N ILE A 377 36.54 -34.74 25.48
CA ILE A 377 35.84 -33.88 24.50
C ILE A 377 34.53 -34.55 24.03
N ALA A 378 34.53 -35.87 23.83
CA ALA A 378 33.33 -36.62 23.44
C ALA A 378 32.29 -36.75 24.57
N GLY A 379 32.71 -36.69 25.84
CA GLY A 379 31.86 -36.78 27.02
C GLY A 379 31.09 -35.50 27.35
N ALA A 380 31.56 -34.33 26.89
CA ALA A 380 30.93 -33.02 27.10
C ALA A 380 29.65 -32.77 26.26
N ARG A 381 28.99 -33.84 25.82
CA ARG A 381 27.84 -33.80 24.90
C ARG A 381 26.57 -33.36 25.64
N ILE A 382 26.15 -32.10 25.49
CA ILE A 382 24.77 -31.71 25.83
C ILE A 382 23.87 -32.09 24.65
N LEU A 383 22.94 -33.01 24.92
CA LEU A 383 21.89 -33.47 24.02
C LEU A 383 20.82 -32.39 23.85
N GLN A 384 20.97 -31.47 22.90
CA GLN A 384 19.82 -30.75 22.37
C GLN A 384 19.41 -31.42 21.06
N LYS A 385 18.52 -32.41 21.17
CA LYS A 385 18.10 -33.27 20.04
C LYS A 385 16.79 -32.81 19.37
N SER A 386 16.19 -31.71 19.82
CA SER A 386 15.05 -31.08 19.14
C SER A 386 14.89 -29.63 19.61
N VAL A 387 14.61 -28.73 18.65
CA VAL A 387 14.18 -27.34 18.84
C VAL A 387 12.64 -27.26 18.85
N GLU A 388 11.94 -28.39 18.97
CA GLU A 388 10.49 -28.35 19.06
C GLU A 388 10.05 -27.93 20.47
N THR A 389 9.33 -26.81 20.51
CA THR A 389 8.57 -26.24 21.63
C THR A 389 9.38 -25.44 22.66
N GLY A 390 9.74 -24.22 22.28
CA GLY A 390 9.89 -23.11 23.21
C GLY A 390 9.11 -21.93 22.69
N SER A 391 7.85 -21.78 23.13
CA SER A 391 7.21 -20.46 23.14
C SER A 391 8.09 -19.56 24.00
N VAL A 392 8.86 -18.71 23.35
CA VAL A 392 9.55 -17.64 24.05
C VAL A 392 8.51 -16.56 24.29
N ASP A 393 7.89 -16.58 25.47
CA ASP A 393 7.25 -15.38 26.02
C ASP A 393 8.38 -14.37 26.30
N LEU A 394 8.60 -13.49 25.32
CA LEU A 394 9.30 -12.23 25.55
C LEU A 394 8.22 -11.20 25.85
N PHE A 395 8.33 -10.62 27.05
CA PHE A 395 7.53 -9.49 27.54
C PHE A 395 7.41 -8.35 26.52
#